data_AF-I8TRV8-F1
#
_entry.id   AF-I8TRV8-F1
#
_cell.length_a   1.000
_cell.length_b   1.000
_cell.length_c   1.000
_cell.angle_alpha   90.00
_cell.angle_beta   90.00
_cell.angle_gamma   90.00
#
_symmetry.space_group_name_H-M   'P 1'
#
loop_
_entity.id
_entity.type
_entity.pdbx_description
1 polymer ?
#
loop_
_entity_poly.entity_id
_entity_poly.type
_entity_poly.pdbx_seq_one_letter_code
_entity_poly.pdbx_strand_id
1 'polypeptide(L)'
;MQNEVTYLTFFDIQHTQQFFDMVNRCAAPVIFYLPNGQAKDLRFNLLVQNFLTWMDLSGNIPELKLECNNSQDVKAMIQFMMESDMMKTDLSLRTKRRIY
;
A
#
# COMPACT_ATOMS: atom_id res chain seq x y z
N MET A 1 -3.95 -27.98 -2.58
CA MET A 1 -4.72 -26.71 -2.49
C MET A 1 -3.99 -25.73 -3.39
N GLN A 2 -4.63 -25.22 -4.44
CA GLN A 2 -4.03 -24.18 -5.29
C GLN A 2 -3.96 -22.90 -4.45
N ASN A 3 -2.76 -22.40 -4.19
CA ASN A 3 -2.60 -21.07 -3.64
C ASN A 3 -3.00 -20.09 -4.75
N GLU A 4 -4.15 -19.44 -4.60
CA GLU A 4 -4.56 -18.38 -5.52
C GLU A 4 -3.61 -17.20 -5.35
N VAL A 5 -2.80 -16.98 -6.39
CA VAL A 5 -1.90 -15.83 -6.49
C VAL A 5 -2.72 -14.65 -6.98
N THR A 6 -2.80 -13.59 -6.18
CA THR A 6 -3.49 -12.36 -6.52
C THR A 6 -2.49 -11.25 -6.75
N TYR A 7 -2.59 -10.58 -7.90
CA TYR A 7 -1.79 -9.41 -8.22
C TYR A 7 -2.59 -8.14 -7.96
N LEU A 8 -2.05 -7.25 -7.16
CA LEU A 8 -2.65 -5.97 -6.79
C LEU A 8 -1.78 -4.84 -7.34
N THR A 9 -2.41 -3.82 -7.92
CA THR A 9 -1.73 -2.57 -8.29
C THR A 9 -2.39 -1.44 -7.54
N PHE A 10 -1.60 -0.73 -6.74
CA PHE A 10 -2.02 0.45 -5.99
C PHE A 10 -1.41 1.69 -6.61
N PHE A 11 -2.15 2.80 -6.56
CA PHE A 11 -1.74 4.09 -7.09
C PHE A 11 -1.87 5.16 -6.00
N ASP A 12 -1.05 6.20 -6.06
CA ASP A 12 -1.12 7.39 -5.19
C ASP A 12 -1.19 7.05 -3.68
N ILE A 13 -0.26 6.22 -3.21
CA ILE A 13 -0.18 5.84 -1.79
C ILE A 13 0.49 6.97 -1.02
N GLN A 14 -0.28 7.75 -0.24
CA GLN A 14 0.23 8.93 0.47
C GLN A 14 0.62 8.67 1.93
N HIS A 15 -0.08 7.76 2.61
CA HIS A 15 0.23 7.36 3.98
C HIS A 15 1.15 6.13 3.99
N THR A 16 2.31 6.25 3.35
CA THR A 16 3.24 5.14 3.10
C THR A 16 3.66 4.39 4.35
N GLN A 17 3.87 5.07 5.47
CA GLN A 17 4.15 4.42 6.76
C GLN A 17 2.98 3.53 7.23
N GLN A 18 1.75 4.03 7.18
CA GLN A 18 0.56 3.27 7.59
C GLN A 18 0.30 2.09 6.64
N PHE A 19 0.57 2.31 5.34
CA PHE A 19 0.53 1.25 4.34
C PHE A 19 1.53 0.14 4.68
N PHE A 20 2.78 0.48 5.00
CA PHE A 20 3.78 -0.51 5.40
C PHE A 20 3.44 -1.20 6.72
N ASP A 21 2.90 -0.49 7.70
CA ASP A 21 2.42 -1.10 8.94
C ASP A 21 1.32 -2.13 8.68
N MET A 22 0.43 -1.85 7.72
CA MET A 22 -0.60 -2.78 7.27
C MET A 22 0.00 -3.99 6.55
N VAL A 23 0.93 -3.78 5.61
CA VAL A 23 1.66 -4.85 4.91
C VAL A 23 2.40 -5.76 5.90
N ASN A 24 3.05 -5.18 6.91
CA ASN A 24 3.77 -5.92 7.95
C ASN A 24 2.85 -6.81 8.80
N ARG A 25 1.54 -6.54 8.85
CA ARG A 25 0.55 -7.37 9.55
C ARG A 25 0.02 -8.53 8.71
N CYS A 26 0.31 -8.58 7.41
CA CYS A 26 -0.13 -9.66 6.54
C CYS A 26 0.46 -11.01 6.99
N ALA A 27 -0.40 -12.03 7.04
CA ALA A 27 -0.03 -13.37 7.48
C ALA A 27 0.90 -14.06 6.47
N ALA A 28 0.67 -13.84 5.17
CA ALA A 28 1.48 -14.39 4.09
C ALA A 28 2.50 -13.37 3.54
N PRO A 29 3.58 -13.84 2.87
CA PRO A 29 4.49 -12.98 2.12
C PRO A 29 3.75 -12.06 1.15
N VAL A 30 4.19 -10.80 1.11
CA VAL A 30 3.70 -9.80 0.15
C VAL A 30 4.84 -9.48 -0.78
N ILE A 31 4.78 -10.01 -2.00
CA ILE A 31 5.92 -10.00 -2.92
C ILE A 31 5.88 -8.74 -3.78
N PHE A 32 6.97 -7.98 -3.74
CA PHE A 32 7.23 -6.86 -4.63
C PHE A 32 8.31 -7.26 -5.65
N TYR A 33 8.09 -6.90 -6.91
CA TYR A 33 9.04 -7.11 -7.99
C TYR A 33 9.81 -5.83 -8.29
N LEU A 34 11.12 -5.89 -8.07
CA LEU A 34 12.03 -4.81 -8.43
C LEU A 34 12.15 -4.69 -9.96
N PRO A 35 12.55 -3.52 -10.50
CA PRO A 35 12.74 -3.33 -11.94
C PRO A 35 13.75 -4.30 -12.58
N ASN A 36 14.67 -4.85 -11.79
CA ASN A 36 15.64 -5.87 -12.21
C ASN A 36 15.06 -7.30 -12.25
N GLY A 37 13.74 -7.46 -12.05
CA GLY A 37 13.04 -8.74 -12.02
C GLY A 37 13.16 -9.51 -10.70
N GLN A 38 13.86 -8.99 -9.70
CA GLN A 38 13.98 -9.66 -8.41
C GLN A 38 12.70 -9.54 -7.59
N ALA A 39 12.21 -10.68 -7.08
CA ALA A 39 11.14 -10.74 -6.10
C ALA A 39 11.69 -10.51 -4.68
N LYS A 40 11.02 -9.67 -3.90
CA LYS A 40 11.33 -9.40 -2.49
C LYS A 40 10.05 -9.44 -1.67
N ASP A 41 10.08 -10.08 -0.51
CA ASP A 41 9.02 -9.88 0.49
C ASP A 41 9.14 -8.45 1.01
N LEU A 42 8.05 -7.71 0.90
CA LEU A 42 7.94 -6.32 1.34
C LEU A 42 7.79 -6.22 2.86
N ARG A 43 7.28 -7.28 3.52
CA ARG A 43 7.09 -7.30 4.97
C ARG A 43 8.42 -7.17 5.70
N PHE A 44 8.45 -6.28 6.67
CA PHE A 44 9.60 -5.97 7.53
C PHE A 44 10.90 -5.63 6.78
N ASN A 45 10.83 -5.40 5.46
CA ASN A 45 11.97 -5.14 4.62
C ASN A 45 12.22 -3.64 4.50
N LEU A 46 12.80 -3.06 5.55
CA LEU A 46 13.02 -1.62 5.67
C LEU A 46 13.79 -1.04 4.49
N LEU A 47 14.73 -1.79 3.90
CA LEU A 47 15.49 -1.33 2.74
C LEU A 47 14.58 -1.11 1.52
N VAL A 48 13.69 -2.07 1.24
CA VAL A 48 12.74 -1.94 0.13
C VAL A 48 11.67 -0.89 0.44
N GLN A 49 11.17 -0.83 1.68
CA GLN A 49 10.19 0.18 2.11
C GLN A 49 10.74 1.61 1.99
N ASN A 50 12.00 1.82 2.40
CA ASN A 50 12.69 3.10 2.26
C ASN A 50 12.97 3.43 0.79
N PHE A 51 13.38 2.44 -0.01
CA PHE A 51 13.58 2.64 -1.44
C PHE A 51 12.30 3.14 -2.13
N LEU A 52 11.14 2.53 -1.81
CA LEU A 52 9.85 2.91 -2.38
C LEU A 52 9.42 4.33 -1.99
N THR A 53 9.72 4.77 -0.76
CA THR A 53 9.38 6.12 -0.27
C THR A 53 10.33 7.19 -0.77
N TRP A 54 11.60 6.86 -1.05
CA TRP A 54 12.57 7.83 -1.58
C TRP A 54 12.39 8.16 -3.07
N MET A 55 11.58 7.38 -3.80
CA MET A 55 11.29 7.68 -5.21
C MET A 55 10.48 8.97 -5.39
N ASP A 56 9.81 9.45 -4.34
CA ASP A 56 9.09 10.72 -4.33
C ASP A 56 9.51 11.56 -3.12
N LEU A 57 9.90 12.82 -3.35
CA LEU A 57 10.29 13.75 -2.29
C LEU A 57 9.14 14.11 -1.34
N SER A 58 7.89 13.90 -1.76
CA SER A 58 6.71 14.03 -0.90
C SER A 58 6.49 12.83 0.01
N GLY A 59 7.27 11.75 -0.16
CA GLY A 59 7.14 10.51 0.61
C GLY A 59 5.98 9.61 0.17
N ASN A 60 5.39 9.89 -0.99
CA ASN A 60 4.30 9.12 -1.60
C ASN A 60 4.84 8.00 -2.50
N ILE A 61 4.01 6.99 -2.79
CA ILE A 61 4.32 5.96 -3.79
C ILE A 61 3.33 6.11 -4.95
N PRO A 62 3.78 6.49 -6.15
CA PRO A 62 2.89 6.77 -7.28
C PRO A 62 2.21 5.50 -7.81
N GLU A 63 2.94 4.39 -7.90
CA GLU A 63 2.44 3.09 -8.31
C GLU A 63 3.21 1.98 -7.59
N LEU A 64 2.49 0.95 -7.13
CA LEU A 64 3.09 -0.23 -6.51
C LEU A 64 2.34 -1.50 -6.92
N LYS A 65 3.08 -2.46 -7.49
CA LYS A 65 2.56 -3.79 -7.86
C LYS A 65 3.00 -4.82 -6.84
N LEU A 66 2.03 -5.57 -6.32
CA LEU A 66 2.25 -6.58 -5.29
C LEU A 66 1.60 -7.90 -5.70
N GLU A 67 2.24 -8.99 -5.29
CA GLU A 67 1.72 -10.33 -5.37
C GLU A 67 1.43 -10.85 -3.96
N CYS A 68 0.20 -11.32 -3.75
CA CYS A 68 -0.29 -11.80 -2.47
C CYS A 68 -0.93 -13.17 -2.65
N ASN A 69 -0.64 -14.09 -1.72
CA ASN A 69 -1.11 -15.48 -1.77
C ASN A 69 -2.16 -15.81 -0.69
N ASN A 70 -2.67 -14.78 0.01
CA ASN A 70 -3.68 -14.91 1.05
C ASN A 70 -4.83 -13.93 0.77
N SER A 71 -6.03 -14.48 0.59
CA SER A 71 -7.22 -13.71 0.23
C SER A 71 -7.71 -12.78 1.34
N GLN A 72 -7.47 -13.11 2.61
CA GLN A 72 -7.81 -12.24 3.73
C GLN A 72 -6.87 -11.04 3.80
N ASP A 73 -5.57 -11.25 3.56
CA ASP A 73 -4.59 -10.17 3.47
C ASP A 73 -4.94 -9.24 2.29
N VAL A 74 -5.23 -9.81 1.11
CA VAL A 74 -5.70 -9.05 -0.07
C VAL A 74 -6.90 -8.17 0.27
N LYS A 75 -7.92 -8.74 0.92
CA LYS A 75 -9.13 -7.99 1.30
C LYS A 75 -8.81 -6.84 2.26
N ALA A 76 -7.96 -7.09 3.25
CA ALA A 76 -7.53 -6.06 4.20
C ALA A 76 -6.76 -4.92 3.52
N MET A 77 -5.87 -5.24 2.58
CA MET A 77 -5.11 -4.26 1.80
C MET A 77 -6.02 -3.38 0.94
N ILE A 78 -6.98 -3.98 0.23
CA ILE A 78 -7.96 -3.25 -0.59
C ILE A 78 -8.80 -2.34 0.29
N GLN A 79 -9.31 -2.84 1.41
CA GLN A 79 -10.13 -2.06 2.34
C GLN A 79 -9.36 -0.87 2.90
N PHE A 80 -8.11 -1.07 3.33
CA PHE A 80 -7.24 0.02 3.79
C PHE A 80 -7.11 1.13 2.73
N MET A 81 -6.86 0.75 1.48
CA MET A 81 -6.70 1.71 0.39
C MET A 81 -8.02 2.48 0.11
N MET A 82 -9.16 1.79 0.11
CA MET A 82 -10.46 2.44 -0.05
C MET A 82 -10.77 3.43 1.09
N GLU A 83 -10.50 3.05 2.34
CA GLU A 83 -10.71 3.92 3.50
C GLU A 83 -9.78 5.14 3.47
N SER A 84 -8.54 4.97 2.99
CA SER A 84 -7.59 6.08 2.85
C SER A 84 -8.05 7.13 1.82
N ASP A 85 -8.67 6.71 0.71
CA ASP A 85 -9.27 7.62 -0.27
C ASP A 85 -10.58 8.26 0.23
N MET A 86 -11.37 7.55 1.05
CA MET A 86 -12.55 8.13 1.69
C MET A 86 -12.16 9.22 2.70
N MET A 87 -11.05 9.06 3.42
CA MET A 87 -10.52 10.13 4.28
C MET A 87 -10.12 11.39 3.50
N LYS A 88 -9.57 11.26 2.29
CA LYS A 88 -9.34 12.42 1.39
C LYS A 88 -10.65 13.18 1.10
N THR A 89 -11.74 12.44 0.91
CA THR A 89 -13.06 13.02 0.61
C THR A 89 -13.69 13.69 1.84
N ASP A 90 -13.62 13.09 3.03
CA ASP A 90 -14.19 13.66 4.26
C ASP A 90 -13.43 14.91 4.74
N LEU A 91 -12.10 14.93 4.62
CA LEU A 91 -11.28 16.11 4.94
C LEU A 91 -11.56 17.30 4.01
N SER A 92 -11.82 17.04 2.72
CA SER A 92 -12.28 18.05 1.75
C SER A 92 -13.63 18.65 2.15
N LEU A 93 -14.55 17.84 2.70
CA LEU A 93 -15.87 18.30 3.15
C LEU A 93 -15.83 19.08 4.48
N ARG A 94 -14.92 18.75 5.40
CA ARG A 94 -14.79 19.46 6.68
C ARG A 94 -14.15 20.84 6.55
N THR A 95 -13.32 21.06 5.53
CA THR A 95 -12.62 22.34 5.33
C THR A 95 -13.54 23.45 4.78
N LYS A 96 -14.75 23.12 4.31
CA LYS A 96 -15.72 24.09 3.77
C LYS A 96 -16.77 24.60 4.79
N ARG A 97 -16.65 24.31 6.09
CA ARG A 97 -17.61 24.77 7.13
C ARG A 97 -17.08 25.85 8.10
N ARG A 98 -16.09 26.65 7.68
CA ARG A 98 -15.70 27.87 8.40
C ARG A 98 -15.36 28.99 7.45
N ILE A 99 -16.39 29.62 6.88
CA ILE A 99 -16.34 31.05 6.55
C ILE A 99 -17.70 31.61 6.97
N TYR A 100 -17.62 32.67 7.77
CA TYR A 100 -18.73 33.40 8.39
C TYR A 100 -19.75 33.93 7.37
#